data_AF-F9T4F1-F1
#
_entry.id   AF-F9T4F1-F1
#
_cell.length_a   1.000
_cell.length_b   1.000
_cell.length_c   1.000
_cell.angle_alpha   90.00
_cell.angle_beta   90.00
_cell.angle_gamma   90.00
#
_symmetry.space_group_name_H-M   'P 1'
#
loop_
_entity.id
_entity.type
_entity.pdbx_description
1 polymer ?
#
loop_
_entity_poly.entity_id
_entity_poly.type
_entity_poly.pdbx_seq_one_letter_code
_entity_poly.pdbx_strand_id
1 'polypeptide(L)'
;MNKKLPELGSLADYQAYVRQIVTERQFEDVTLEQNCLLLGEEVGELFKAIRKQVNLSTAQDSDEHEVAHELVDVLIFVLAIANKLDIDLTSAFVEKETINMRRHWRKV
;
A
#
# COMPACT_ATOMS: atom_id res chain seq x y z
N MET A 1 15.12 -8.89 -20.19
CA MET A 1 15.91 -8.00 -19.31
C MET A 1 15.87 -8.58 -17.91
N ASN A 2 17.02 -8.87 -17.30
CA ASN A 2 17.10 -9.13 -15.86
C ASN A 2 16.76 -7.82 -15.15
N LYS A 3 15.49 -7.61 -14.79
CA LYS A 3 15.09 -6.46 -13.97
C LYS A 3 15.51 -6.77 -12.53
N LYS A 4 16.54 -6.07 -12.06
CA LYS A 4 16.88 -6.04 -10.63
C LYS A 4 15.88 -5.10 -9.95
N LEU A 5 15.29 -5.53 -8.84
CA LEU A 5 14.46 -4.64 -8.00
C LEU A 5 15.33 -3.45 -7.54
N PRO A 6 14.79 -2.22 -7.52
CA PRO A 6 15.51 -1.08 -6.95
C PRO A 6 15.73 -1.29 -5.46
N GLU A 7 16.81 -0.72 -4.93
CA GLU A 7 16.98 -0.60 -3.48
C GLU A 7 16.02 0.48 -2.98
N LEU A 8 14.98 0.05 -2.25
CA LEU A 8 13.96 0.94 -1.69
C LEU A 8 14.31 1.22 -0.23
N GLY A 9 14.65 2.47 0.10
CA GLY A 9 15.08 2.87 1.44
C GLY A 9 14.16 3.89 2.11
N SER A 10 13.38 4.64 1.33
CA SER A 10 12.48 5.70 1.80
C SER A 10 11.10 5.60 1.13
N LEU A 11 10.08 6.17 1.77
CA LEU A 11 8.72 6.23 1.19
C LEU A 11 8.69 6.94 -0.17
N ALA A 12 9.56 7.92 -0.37
CA ALA A 12 9.76 8.58 -1.66
C ALA A 12 10.26 7.60 -2.74
N ASP A 13 11.18 6.68 -2.39
CA ASP A 13 11.64 5.63 -3.31
C ASP A 13 10.51 4.68 -3.69
N TYR A 14 9.65 4.30 -2.74
CA TYR A 14 8.46 3.49 -3.02
C TYR A 14 7.47 4.24 -3.94
N GLN A 15 7.19 5.53 -3.68
CA GLN A 15 6.36 6.34 -4.58
C GLN A 15 6.96 6.41 -6.00
N ALA A 16 8.26 6.64 -6.11
CA ALA A 16 8.96 6.70 -7.40
C ALA A 16 8.90 5.37 -8.15
N TYR A 17 9.12 4.25 -7.45
CA TYR A 17 8.99 2.92 -8.01
C TYR A 17 7.57 2.62 -8.50
N VAL A 18 6.55 2.97 -7.71
CA VAL A 18 5.14 2.79 -8.13
C VAL A 18 4.82 3.63 -9.36
N ARG A 19 5.34 4.86 -9.44
CA ARG A 19 5.19 5.69 -10.66
C ARG A 19 5.83 5.02 -11.88
N GLN A 20 7.02 4.44 -11.72
CA GLN A 20 7.71 3.72 -12.79
C GLN A 20 6.91 2.49 -13.25
N ILE A 21 6.43 1.64 -12.34
CA ILE A 21 5.70 0.42 -12.74
C ILE A 21 4.38 0.73 -13.42
N VAL A 22 3.67 1.80 -13.03
CA VAL A 22 2.44 2.23 -13.71
C VAL A 22 2.75 2.54 -15.17
N THR A 23 3.85 3.23 -15.43
CA THR A 23 4.29 3.52 -16.80
C THR A 23 4.77 2.29 -17.56
N GLU A 24 5.59 1.45 -16.93
CA GLU A 24 6.09 0.23 -17.58
C GLU A 24 4.97 -0.75 -17.93
N ARG A 25 3.87 -0.75 -17.16
CA ARG A 25 2.70 -1.60 -17.36
C ARG A 25 1.61 -0.93 -18.20
N GLN A 26 1.83 0.29 -18.70
CA GLN A 26 0.87 1.05 -19.52
C GLN A 26 -0.46 1.28 -18.79
N PHE A 27 -0.39 1.60 -17.50
CA PHE A 27 -1.56 1.85 -16.64
C PHE A 27 -1.80 3.34 -16.38
N GLU A 28 -1.19 4.24 -17.13
CA GLU A 28 -1.38 5.69 -16.97
C GLU A 28 -2.83 6.13 -17.17
N ASP A 29 -3.56 5.44 -18.05
CA ASP A 29 -4.97 5.74 -18.37
C ASP A 29 -5.94 5.26 -17.28
N VAL A 30 -5.48 4.49 -16.28
CA VAL A 30 -6.32 4.06 -15.16
C VAL A 30 -6.77 5.28 -14.37
N THR A 31 -8.07 5.55 -14.31
CA THR A 31 -8.63 6.75 -13.67
C THR A 31 -8.40 6.74 -12.14
N LEU A 32 -8.63 7.88 -11.49
CA LEU A 32 -8.51 7.95 -10.04
C LEU A 32 -9.56 7.04 -9.37
N GLU A 33 -10.79 7.05 -9.89
CA GLU A 33 -11.89 6.20 -9.43
C GLU A 33 -11.58 4.72 -9.61
N GLN A 34 -10.98 4.33 -10.75
CA GLN A 34 -10.55 2.97 -10.98
C GLN A 34 -9.47 2.52 -9.99
N ASN A 35 -8.48 3.38 -9.68
CA ASN A 35 -7.50 3.08 -8.64
C ASN A 35 -8.16 2.90 -7.26
N CYS A 36 -9.19 3.68 -6.93
CA CYS A 36 -9.95 3.50 -5.69
C CYS A 36 -10.73 2.18 -5.66
N LEU A 37 -11.29 1.75 -6.79
CA LEU A 37 -11.97 0.46 -6.88
C LEU A 37 -10.99 -0.71 -6.68
N LEU A 38 -9.82 -0.66 -7.34
CA LEU A 38 -8.76 -1.66 -7.19
C LEU A 38 -8.21 -1.67 -5.76
N LEU A 39 -8.00 -0.51 -5.14
CA LEU A 39 -7.66 -0.43 -3.71
C LEU A 39 -8.68 -1.17 -2.83
N GLY A 40 -9.98 -1.01 -3.13
CA GLY A 40 -11.04 -1.71 -2.42
C GLY A 40 -10.98 -3.23 -2.60
N GLU A 41 -10.57 -3.70 -3.78
CA GLU A 41 -10.33 -5.11 -4.06
C GLU A 41 -9.18 -5.67 -3.21
N GLU A 42 -8.02 -5.01 -3.20
CA GLU A 42 -6.86 -5.42 -2.39
C GLU A 42 -7.14 -5.41 -0.88
N VAL A 43 -7.92 -4.45 -0.39
CA VAL A 43 -8.37 -4.44 1.02
C VAL A 43 -9.26 -5.66 1.31
N GLY A 44 -10.11 -6.06 0.35
CA GLY A 44 -10.91 -7.27 0.45
C GLY A 44 -10.07 -8.55 0.48
N GLU A 45 -9.02 -8.62 -0.35
CA GLU A 45 -8.05 -9.71 -0.38
C GLU A 45 -7.31 -9.81 0.96
N LEU A 46 -6.81 -8.68 1.49
CA LEU A 46 -6.20 -8.58 2.81
C LEU A 46 -7.12 -9.12 3.91
N PHE A 47 -8.42 -8.78 3.88
CA PHE A 47 -9.37 -9.31 4.85
C PHE A 47 -9.57 -10.82 4.73
N LYS A 48 -9.56 -11.37 3.51
CA LYS A 48 -9.61 -12.84 3.33
C LYS A 48 -8.36 -13.49 3.93
N ALA A 49 -7.17 -12.94 3.67
CA ALA A 49 -5.91 -13.46 4.18
C ALA A 49 -5.87 -13.43 5.73
N ILE A 50 -6.23 -12.30 6.34
CA ILE A 50 -6.33 -12.17 7.81
C ILE A 50 -7.35 -13.16 8.37
N ARG A 51 -8.51 -13.33 7.72
CA ARG A 51 -9.53 -14.28 8.18
C ARG A 51 -9.02 -15.72 8.16
N LYS A 52 -8.20 -16.11 7.19
CA LYS A 52 -7.57 -17.44 7.17
C LYS A 52 -6.60 -17.59 8.34
N GLN A 53 -5.71 -16.61 8.53
CA GLN A 53 -4.72 -16.60 9.61
C GLN A 53 -5.37 -16.71 11.01
N VAL A 54 -6.47 -15.99 11.25
CA VAL A 54 -7.18 -16.02 12.55
C VAL A 54 -7.88 -17.37 12.78
N ASN A 55 -8.39 -18.03 11.73
CA ASN A 55 -9.14 -19.28 11.86
C ASN A 55 -8.26 -20.54 11.88
N LEU A 56 -7.02 -20.45 11.40
CA LEU A 56 -6.08 -21.57 11.38
C LEU A 56 -5.12 -21.46 12.57
N SER A 57 -5.46 -22.12 13.67
CA SER A 57 -4.67 -22.12 14.91
C SER A 57 -3.32 -22.86 14.82
N THR A 58 -2.93 -23.44 13.68
CA THR A 58 -1.78 -24.37 13.60
C THR A 58 -1.01 -24.46 12.26
N ALA A 59 -1.26 -23.60 11.25
CA ALA A 59 -0.49 -23.62 9.99
C ALA A 59 0.33 -22.33 9.86
N GLN A 60 1.62 -22.41 10.18
CA GLN A 60 2.36 -21.24 10.67
C GLN A 60 3.18 -20.47 9.62
N ASP A 61 3.32 -20.95 8.39
CA ASP A 61 4.25 -20.34 7.40
C ASP A 61 3.59 -19.85 6.10
N SER A 62 2.44 -20.40 5.66
CA SER A 62 1.82 -19.99 4.38
C SER A 62 1.04 -18.68 4.47
N ASP A 63 0.45 -18.39 5.62
CA ASP A 63 -0.59 -17.37 5.74
C ASP A 63 -0.02 -15.98 6.09
N GLU A 64 1.11 -15.92 6.80
CA GLU A 64 1.82 -14.67 7.06
C GLU A 64 2.37 -14.06 5.76
N HIS A 65 2.81 -14.90 4.83
CA HIS A 65 3.28 -14.46 3.52
C HIS A 65 2.14 -13.91 2.66
N GLU A 66 0.96 -14.55 2.70
CA GLU A 66 -0.25 -14.06 2.03
C GLU A 66 -0.62 -12.67 2.57
N VAL A 67 -0.73 -12.51 3.90
CA VAL A 67 -1.04 -11.20 4.52
C VAL A 67 0.01 -10.14 4.17
N ALA A 68 1.30 -10.48 4.16
CA ALA A 68 2.35 -9.55 3.79
C ALA A 68 2.22 -9.06 2.33
N HIS A 69 1.85 -9.93 1.40
CA HIS A 69 1.62 -9.56 0.01
C HIS A 69 0.40 -8.65 -0.14
N GLU A 70 -0.73 -9.02 0.48
CA GLU A 70 -1.94 -8.18 0.39
C GLU A 70 -1.74 -6.79 1.02
N LEU A 71 -0.93 -6.69 2.08
CA LEU A 71 -0.53 -5.39 2.64
C LEU A 71 0.30 -4.55 1.65
N VAL A 72 1.18 -5.20 0.89
CA VAL A 72 1.98 -4.53 -0.16
C VAL A 72 1.09 -4.09 -1.31
N ASP A 73 0.11 -4.89 -1.73
CA ASP A 73 -0.81 -4.52 -2.80
C ASP A 73 -1.69 -3.33 -2.41
N VAL A 74 -2.21 -3.31 -1.17
CA VAL A 74 -2.87 -2.12 -0.60
C VAL A 74 -1.94 -0.90 -0.63
N LEU A 75 -0.68 -1.06 -0.21
CA LEU A 75 0.29 0.04 -0.22
C LEU A 75 0.56 0.54 -1.64
N ILE A 76 0.70 -0.35 -2.63
CA ILE A 76 0.93 0.00 -4.04
C ILE A 76 -0.19 0.90 -4.55
N PHE A 77 -1.46 0.56 -4.29
CA PHE A 77 -2.58 1.38 -4.75
C PHE A 77 -2.69 2.71 -3.98
N VAL A 78 -2.37 2.74 -2.69
CA VAL A 78 -2.27 4.01 -1.94
C VAL A 78 -1.21 4.93 -2.56
N LEU A 79 -0.05 4.39 -2.91
CA LEU A 79 1.03 5.14 -3.57
C LEU A 79 0.65 5.56 -4.99
N ALA A 80 -0.06 4.71 -5.74
CA ALA A 80 -0.54 5.03 -7.07
C ALA A 80 -1.54 6.20 -7.04
N ILE A 81 -2.47 6.20 -6.08
CA ILE A 81 -3.42 7.30 -5.84
C ILE A 81 -2.67 8.58 -5.47
N ALA A 82 -1.72 8.52 -4.53
CA ALA A 82 -0.91 9.67 -4.15
C ALA A 82 -0.16 10.24 -5.35
N ASN A 83 0.47 9.38 -6.17
CA ASN A 83 1.17 9.78 -7.38
C ASN A 83 0.24 10.43 -8.42
N LYS A 84 -0.98 9.89 -8.61
CA LYS A 84 -1.97 10.42 -9.56
C LYS A 84 -2.46 11.82 -9.17
N LEU A 85 -2.48 12.10 -7.86
CA LEU A 85 -2.86 13.39 -7.27
C LEU A 85 -1.67 14.33 -7.07
N ASP A 86 -0.47 13.93 -7.48
CA ASP A 86 0.79 14.65 -7.25
C ASP A 86 1.05 15.00 -5.77
N ILE A 87 0.71 14.05 -4.88
CA ILE A 87 0.89 14.17 -3.43
C ILE A 87 2.25 13.59 -3.03
N ASP A 88 3.08 14.39 -2.36
CA ASP A 88 4.21 13.89 -1.58
C ASP A 88 3.69 13.24 -0.27
N LEU A 89 3.64 11.91 -0.27
CA LEU A 89 3.09 11.16 0.84
C LEU A 89 4.01 11.18 2.07
N THR A 90 5.32 11.39 1.86
CA THR A 90 6.29 11.53 2.97
C THR A 90 6.00 12.80 3.75
N SER A 91 5.88 13.93 3.06
CA SER A 91 5.53 15.21 3.68
C SER A 91 4.14 15.16 4.33
N ALA A 92 3.14 14.61 3.64
CA ALA A 92 1.78 14.48 4.17
C ALA A 92 1.74 13.60 5.45
N PHE A 93 2.51 12.52 5.48
CA PHE A 93 2.63 11.66 6.66
C PHE A 93 3.21 12.42 7.86
N VAL A 94 4.31 13.14 7.67
CA VAL A 94 4.97 13.94 8.72
C VAL A 94 4.03 15.03 9.27
N GLU A 95 3.33 15.74 8.38
CA GLU A 95 2.34 16.75 8.78
C GLU A 95 1.22 16.12 9.62
N LYS A 96 0.67 15.00 9.15
CA LYS A 96 -0.43 14.29 9.81
C LYS A 96 -0.04 13.78 11.20
N GLU A 97 1.17 13.26 11.35
CA GLU A 97 1.69 12.78 12.63
C GLU A 97 2.02 13.93 13.59
N THR A 98 2.55 15.05 13.09
CA THR A 98 2.75 16.26 13.90
C THR A 98 1.44 16.74 14.53
N ILE A 99 0.33 16.65 13.79
CA ILE A 99 -1.01 16.92 14.31
C ILE A 99 -1.43 15.86 15.34
N ASN A 100 -1.20 14.57 15.07
CA ASN A 100 -1.57 13.47 15.98
C ASN A 100 -0.84 13.52 17.32
N MET A 101 0.43 13.96 17.35
CA MET A 101 1.21 14.15 18.58
C MET A 101 0.59 15.17 19.53
N ARG A 102 -0.24 16.10 19.03
CA ARG A 102 -0.93 17.12 19.83
C ARG A 102 -2.32 16.66 20.29
N ARG A 103 -2.77 15.48 19.85
CA ARG A 103 -4.10 14.95 20.21
C ARG A 103 -4.04 14.17 21.52
N HIS A 104 -5.04 14.39 22.35
CA HIS A 104 -5.29 13.56 23.53
C HIS A 104 -6.32 12.50 23.16
N TRP A 105 -5.86 11.25 23.03
CA TRP A 105 -6.72 10.13 22.71
C TRP A 105 -7.44 9.66 23.98
N ARG A 106 -8.77 9.68 23.97
CA ARG A 106 -9.55 8.95 24.97
C ARG A 106 -9.51 7.47 24.59
N LYS A 107 -9.21 6.60 25.55
CA LYS A 107 -9.34 5.16 25.35
C LYS A 107 -10.81 4.86 25.02
N VAL A 108 -11.00 4.22 23.88
CA VAL A 108 -12.25 3.54 23.50
C VAL A 108 -12.19 2.11 23.98
#